data_AF-A0A5K0VY96-F1
#
_entry.id   AF-A0A5K0VY96-F1
#
_cell.length_a   1.000
_cell.length_b   1.000
_cell.length_c   1.000
_cell.angle_alpha   90.00
_cell.angle_beta   90.00
_cell.angle_gamma   90.00
#
_symmetry.space_group_name_H-M   'P 1'
#
loop_
_entity.id
_entity.type
_entity.pdbx_description
1 polymer ?
#
loop_
_entity_poly.entity_id
_entity_poly.type
_entity_poly.pdbx_seq_one_letter_code
_entity_poly.pdbx_strand_id
1 'polypeptide(L)' 'CTFSEINHVRASSSKVTCCHFSSDGKLLASAGHEKK' A
#
# COMPACT_ATOMS: atom_id res chain seq x y z
N CYS A 1 18.83 -2.43 17.65
CA CYS A 1 18.20 -2.56 16.32
C CYS A 1 16.75 -2.11 16.48
N THR A 2 16.34 -1.00 15.88
CA THR A 2 15.00 -0.44 16.11
C THR A 2 14.13 -0.77 14.90
N PHE A 3 13.10 -1.59 15.10
CA PHE A 3 12.00 -1.70 14.15
C PHE A 3 11.00 -0.61 14.53
N SER A 4 10.87 0.41 13.69
CA SER A 4 9.98 1.53 13.92
C SER A 4 9.17 1.78 12.66
N GLU A 5 7.88 2.03 12.81
CA GLU A 5 7.02 2.45 11.71
C GLU A 5 7.52 3.80 11.18
N ILE A 6 7.71 3.88 9.87
CA ILE A 6 8.23 5.07 9.19
C ILE A 6 7.15 5.81 8.41
N ASN A 7 6.09 5.10 7.99
CA ASN A 7 4.97 5.68 7.26
C ASN A 7 3.75 4.74 7.25
N HIS A 8 2.56 5.33 7.13
CA HIS A 8 1.30 4.62 6.95
C HIS A 8 0.48 5.28 5.84
N VAL A 9 0.20 4.53 4.76
CA VAL A 9 -0.56 5.03 3.60
C VAL A 9 -1.94 4.39 3.56
N ARG A 10 -2.99 5.21 3.65
CA ARG A 10 -4.37 4.76 3.45
C ARG A 10 -4.76 4.89 1.98
N ALA A 11 -4.41 3.87 1.18
CA ALA A 11 -4.70 3.84 -0.25
C ALA A 11 -6.21 3.74 -0.57
N SER A 12 -7.01 3.16 0.34
CA SER A 12 -8.45 2.98 0.16
C SER A 12 -9.23 3.20 1.46
N SER A 13 -10.52 3.53 1.33
CA SER A 13 -11.47 3.44 2.45
C SER A 13 -12.00 2.01 2.63
N SER A 14 -11.86 1.16 1.62
CA SER A 14 -12.27 -0.24 1.63
C SER A 14 -11.07 -1.18 1.88
N LYS A 15 -11.35 -2.46 2.08
CA LYS A 15 -10.30 -3.48 2.26
C LYS A 15 -9.46 -3.60 0.97
N VAL A 16 -8.15 -3.38 1.11
CA VAL A 16 -7.15 -3.72 0.09
C VAL A 16 -6.94 -5.24 0.12
N THR A 17 -6.98 -5.88 -1.03
CA THR A 17 -6.86 -7.34 -1.18
C THR A 17 -5.49 -7.77 -1.70
N CYS A 18 -4.76 -6.88 -2.39
CA CYS A 18 -3.39 -7.13 -2.82
C CYS A 18 -2.59 -5.83 -3.01
N CYS A 19 -1.25 -5.96 -2.99
CA CYS A 19 -0.33 -4.87 -3.26
C CYS A 19 0.93 -5.37 -3.98
N HIS A 20 1.60 -4.49 -4.72
CA HIS A 20 2.83 -4.77 -5.45
C HIS A 20 3.71 -3.52 -5.50
N PHE A 21 4.94 -3.63 -5.01
CA PHE A 21 5.97 -2.62 -5.20
C PHE A 21 6.60 -2.74 -6.59
N SER A 22 6.80 -1.63 -7.28
CA SER A 22 7.61 -1.63 -8.50
C SER A 22 9.04 -2.06 -8.17
N SER A 23 9.72 -2.68 -9.14
CA SER A 23 11.09 -3.18 -8.94
C SER A 23 12.10 -2.07 -8.61
N ASP A 24 11.79 -0.81 -8.94
CA ASP A 24 12.62 0.35 -8.61
C ASP A 24 12.24 1.02 -7.27
N GLY A 25 11.23 0.48 -6.57
CA GLY A 25 10.77 0.92 -5.25
C GLY A 25 10.08 2.28 -5.22
N LYS A 26 9.84 2.92 -6.37
CA LYS A 26 9.26 4.27 -6.43
C LYS A 26 7.75 4.26 -6.30
N LEU A 27 7.10 3.17 -6.71
CA LEU A 27 5.65 3.07 -6.78
C LEU A 27 5.16 1.85 -6.02
N LEU A 28 3.98 2.00 -5.43
CA LEU A 28 3.22 0.93 -4.82
C LEU A 28 1.86 0.88 -5.50
N ALA A 29 1.57 -0.23 -6.17
CA ALA A 29 0.23 -0.53 -6.64
C ALA A 29 -0.54 -1.24 -5.53
N SER A 30 -1.79 -0.84 -5.30
CA SER A 30 -2.73 -1.51 -4.40
C SER A 30 -4.02 -1.78 -5.17
N ALA A 31 -4.66 -2.92 -4.91
CA ALA A 31 -6.01 -3.16 -5.42
C ALA A 31 -6.93 -3.56 -4.27
N GLY A 32 -8.14 -3.00 -4.28
CA GLY A 32 -9.21 -3.34 -3.38
C GLY A 32 -10.55 -3.23 -4.08
N HIS A 33 -11.63 -3.45 -3.31
CA HIS A 33 -13.00 -3.37 -3.83
C HIS A 33 -13.56 -1.95 -3.73
N GLU A 34 -12.76 -0.95 -4.09
CA GLU A 34 -13.23 0.43 -4.17
C GLU A 34 -14.12 0.61 -5.40
N LYS A 35 -15.41 0.88 -5.17
CA LYS A 35 -16.29 1.39 -6.22
C LYS A 35 -16.07 2.90 -6.27
N LYS A 36 -15.64 3.40 -7.43
CA LYS A 36 -15.63 4.84 -7.72
C LYS A 36 -17.06 5.35 -7.81
#